data_AF-O51701-F1
#
_entry.id   AF-O51701-F1
#
_cell.length_a   1.000
_cell.length_b   1.000
_cell.length_c   1.000
_cell.angle_alpha   90.00
_cell.angle_beta   90.00
_cell.angle_gamma   90.00
#
_symmetry.space_group_name_H-M   'P 1'
#
loop_
_entity.id
_entity.type
_entity.pdbx_description
1 polymer ?
#
loop_
_entity_poly.entity_id
_entity_poly.type
_entity_poly.pdbx_seq_one_letter_code
_entity_poly.pdbx_strand_id
1 'polypeptide(L)'
;MELNEYQEKAKKTAKYKNKKEELILTTLGLAGETGEVVEKIKKLGRDKNYIIDDEYLISIKKELGDVLWYLSSLSNNLGITLEDVALTNLKKIQKRHENGTINGEGDDR
;
A
#
# COMPACT_ATOMS: atom_id res chain seq x y z
N MET A 1 -7.63 13.04 -8.35
CA MET A 1 -7.56 11.75 -9.05
C MET A 1 -8.18 10.74 -8.14
N GLU A 2 -9.18 10.03 -8.62
CA GLU A 2 -9.87 9.00 -7.84
C GLU A 2 -9.06 7.70 -7.78
N LEU A 3 -9.34 6.83 -6.81
CA LEU A 3 -8.60 5.57 -6.63
C LEU A 3 -8.69 4.65 -7.85
N ASN A 4 -9.87 4.52 -8.45
CA ASN A 4 -10.05 3.72 -9.66
C ASN A 4 -9.37 4.39 -10.88
N GLU A 5 -9.35 5.72 -10.94
CA GLU A 5 -8.62 6.45 -11.99
C GLU A 5 -7.11 6.22 -11.87
N TYR A 6 -6.56 6.23 -10.65
CA TYR A 6 -5.18 5.86 -10.41
C TYR A 6 -4.90 4.42 -10.84
N GLN A 7 -5.76 3.47 -10.45
CA GLN A 7 -5.60 2.05 -10.79
C GLN A 7 -5.55 1.82 -12.30
N GLU A 8 -6.44 2.46 -13.06
CA GLU A 8 -6.44 2.39 -14.53
C GLU A 8 -5.20 3.02 -15.16
N LYS A 9 -4.61 4.06 -14.55
CA LYS A 9 -3.34 4.64 -15.01
C LYS A 9 -2.15 3.73 -14.68
N ALA A 10 -2.10 3.16 -13.47
CA ALA A 10 -1.05 2.26 -13.03
C ALA A 10 -1.01 0.98 -13.87
N LYS A 11 -2.17 0.41 -14.18
CA LYS A 11 -2.31 -0.76 -15.06
C LYS A 11 -1.65 -0.59 -16.43
N LYS A 12 -1.64 0.63 -16.98
CA LYS A 12 -1.02 0.91 -18.29
C LYS A 12 0.50 0.84 -18.27
N THR A 13 1.13 0.93 -17.10
CA THR A 13 2.59 0.83 -16.96
C THR A 13 3.04 -0.59 -16.64
N ALA A 14 2.12 -1.46 -16.21
CA ALA A 14 2.39 -2.86 -15.90
C ALA A 14 2.59 -3.70 -17.18
N LYS A 15 3.63 -4.53 -17.20
CA LYS A 15 3.92 -5.47 -18.28
C LYS A 15 4.24 -6.85 -17.72
N TYR A 16 3.35 -7.80 -17.97
CA TYR A 16 3.48 -9.18 -17.55
C TYR A 16 3.12 -10.12 -18.70
N LYS A 17 3.69 -11.32 -18.73
CA LYS A 17 3.42 -12.30 -19.80
C LYS A 17 2.05 -12.93 -19.64
N ASN A 18 1.57 -13.09 -18.40
CA ASN A 18 0.26 -13.65 -18.08
C ASN A 18 -0.16 -13.29 -16.66
N LYS A 19 -1.43 -13.57 -16.32
CA LYS A 19 -2.01 -13.27 -15.00
C LYS A 19 -1.30 -13.97 -13.84
N LYS A 20 -0.75 -15.17 -14.02
CA LYS A 20 -0.06 -15.92 -12.96
C LYS A 20 1.28 -15.26 -12.61
N GLU A 21 2.04 -14.85 -13.63
CA GLU A 21 3.27 -14.09 -13.44
C GLU A 21 2.98 -12.73 -12.79
N GLU A 22 1.96 -11.99 -13.25
CA GLU A 22 1.52 -10.74 -12.63
C GLU A 22 1.18 -10.93 -11.15
N LEU A 23 0.37 -11.94 -10.79
CA LEU A 23 -0.02 -12.22 -9.41
C LEU A 23 1.21 -12.42 -8.50
N ILE A 24 2.15 -13.27 -8.94
CA ILE A 24 3.34 -13.60 -8.15
C ILE A 24 4.25 -12.37 -8.02
N LEU A 25 4.56 -11.71 -9.15
CA LEU A 25 5.48 -10.57 -9.15
C LEU A 25 4.91 -9.36 -8.41
N THR A 26 3.61 -9.09 -8.54
CA THR A 26 2.98 -7.96 -7.80
C THR A 26 2.91 -8.22 -6.31
N THR A 27 2.68 -9.47 -5.89
CA THR A 27 2.70 -9.86 -4.46
C THR A 27 4.10 -9.74 -3.86
N LEU A 28 5.12 -10.25 -4.57
CA LEU A 28 6.51 -10.14 -4.12
C LEU A 28 7.00 -8.70 -4.10
N GLY A 29 6.64 -7.91 -5.12
CA GLY A 29 6.94 -6.49 -5.20
C GLY A 29 6.31 -5.72 -4.04
N LEU A 30 5.02 -5.96 -3.75
CA LEU A 30 4.34 -5.33 -2.61
C LEU A 30 5.10 -5.56 -1.28
N ALA A 31 5.56 -6.79 -1.05
CA ALA A 31 6.36 -7.11 0.13
C ALA A 31 7.72 -6.39 0.12
N GLY A 32 8.40 -6.33 -1.03
CA GLY A 32 9.66 -5.62 -1.22
C GLY A 32 9.56 -4.13 -0.90
N GLU A 33 8.61 -3.43 -1.51
CA GLU A 33 8.42 -1.98 -1.31
C GLU A 33 7.96 -1.65 0.12
N THR A 34 7.18 -2.54 0.74
CA THR A 34 6.86 -2.41 2.17
C THR A 34 8.13 -2.50 3.01
N GLY A 35 9.06 -3.39 2.66
CA GLY A 35 10.39 -3.46 3.27
C GLY A 35 11.21 -2.18 3.08
N GLU A 36 11.10 -1.53 1.92
CA GLU A 36 11.76 -0.25 1.66
C GLU A 36 11.20 0.88 2.54
N VAL A 37 9.87 0.94 2.70
CA VAL A 37 9.21 1.86 3.65
C VAL A 37 9.76 1.64 5.07
N VAL A 38 9.85 0.39 5.52
CA VAL A 38 10.43 0.04 6.83
C VAL A 38 11.89 0.49 6.92
N GLU A 39 12.68 0.30 5.86
CA GLU A 39 14.09 0.71 5.82
C GLU A 39 14.24 2.23 5.93
N LYS A 40 13.39 3.03 5.27
CA LYS A 40 13.40 4.49 5.42
C LYS A 40 13.15 4.91 6.85
N ILE A 41 12.14 4.34 7.52
CA ILE A 41 11.81 4.66 8.91
C ILE A 41 12.96 4.24 9.85
N LYS A 42 13.56 3.07 9.62
CA LYS A 42 14.74 2.63 10.38
C LYS A 42 15.90 3.62 10.26
N LYS A 43 16.19 4.09 9.03
CA LYS A 43 17.24 5.10 8.77
C LYS A 43 16.92 6.46 9.37
N LEU A 44 15.65 6.86 9.37
CA LEU A 44 15.19 8.09 10.04
C LEU A 44 15.54 8.08 11.54
N GLY A 45 15.30 6.95 12.21
CA GLY A 45 15.68 6.77 13.62
C GLY A 45 17.19 6.71 13.83
N ARG A 46 17.91 5.95 13.01
CA ARG A 46 19.36 5.73 13.14
C ARG A 46 20.19 6.98 12.84
N ASP A 47 19.85 7.71 11.78
CA ASP A 47 20.72 8.72 11.18
C ASP A 47 20.18 10.16 11.37
N LYS A 48 18.87 10.33 11.57
CA LYS A 48 18.22 11.65 11.62
C LYS A 48 17.54 11.97 12.96
N ASN A 49 17.67 11.15 14.00
CA ASN A 49 16.99 11.34 15.31
C ASN A 49 15.48 11.60 15.18
N TYR A 50 14.82 10.93 14.24
CA TYR A 50 13.39 11.14 13.94
C TYR A 50 13.03 12.53 13.41
N ILE A 51 14.01 13.34 13.01
CA ILE A 51 13.78 14.63 12.36
C ILE A 51 13.41 14.39 10.90
N ILE A 52 12.19 14.78 10.54
CA ILE A 52 11.65 14.69 9.19
C ILE A 52 12.00 16.00 8.45
N ASP A 53 12.88 15.90 7.46
CA ASP A 53 13.20 16.98 6.53
C ASP A 53 12.58 16.74 5.15
N ASP A 54 12.68 17.74 4.27
CA ASP A 54 12.10 17.68 2.92
C ASP A 54 12.68 16.53 2.09
N GLU A 55 13.98 16.26 2.23
CA GLU A 55 14.63 15.14 1.55
C GLU A 55 14.02 13.79 1.99
N TYR A 56 13.81 13.62 3.30
CA TYR A 56 13.17 12.42 3.82
C TYR A 56 11.75 12.29 3.29
N LEU A 57 10.94 13.36 3.32
CA LEU A 57 9.57 13.37 2.81
C LEU A 57 9.50 13.01 1.33
N ILE A 58 10.43 13.51 0.52
CA ILE A 58 10.54 13.15 -0.90
C ILE A 58 10.87 11.66 -1.04
N SER A 59 11.80 11.15 -0.23
CA SER A 59 12.24 9.75 -0.32
C SER A 59 11.16 8.76 0.13
N ILE A 60 10.48 8.99 1.26
CA ILE A 60 9.45 8.09 1.77
C ILE A 60 8.20 8.09 0.88
N LYS A 61 7.89 9.24 0.26
CA LYS A 61 6.77 9.35 -0.68
C LYS A 61 6.96 8.45 -1.92
N LYS A 62 8.20 8.22 -2.35
CA LYS A 62 8.49 7.28 -3.44
C LYS A 62 8.13 5.86 -3.04
N GLU A 63 8.68 5.38 -1.93
CA GLU A 63 8.42 4.00 -1.47
C GLU A 63 6.94 3.76 -1.15
N LEU A 64 6.26 4.75 -0.55
CA LEU A 64 4.80 4.68 -0.34
C LEU A 64 4.02 4.65 -1.67
N GLY A 65 4.51 5.36 -2.68
CA GLY A 65 3.97 5.32 -4.03
C GLY A 65 4.17 3.96 -4.71
N ASP A 66 5.31 3.32 -4.49
CA ASP A 66 5.61 2.00 -5.04
C ASP A 66 4.75 0.91 -4.36
N VAL A 67 4.55 0.99 -3.04
CA VAL A 67 3.55 0.18 -2.31
C VAL A 67 2.16 0.36 -2.91
N LEU A 68 1.73 1.61 -3.15
CA LEU A 68 0.42 1.90 -3.75
C LEU A 68 0.31 1.31 -5.16
N TRP A 69 1.38 1.38 -5.96
CA TRP A 69 1.41 0.84 -7.32
C TRP A 69 1.25 -0.68 -7.33
N TYR A 70 1.97 -1.39 -6.46
CA TYR A 70 1.83 -2.85 -6.34
C TYR A 70 0.48 -3.27 -5.77
N LEU A 71 -0.03 -2.58 -4.75
CA LEU A 71 -1.37 -2.84 -4.21
C LEU A 71 -2.45 -2.67 -5.29
N SER A 72 -2.35 -1.60 -6.08
CA SER A 72 -3.23 -1.32 -7.21
C SER A 72 -3.18 -2.42 -8.27
N SER A 73 -1.96 -2.84 -8.65
CA SER A 73 -1.73 -3.87 -9.66
C SER A 73 -2.22 -5.24 -9.21
N LEU A 74 -1.93 -5.63 -7.96
CA LEU A 74 -2.44 -6.85 -7.35
C LEU A 74 -3.98 -6.87 -7.29
N SER A 75 -4.59 -5.75 -6.86
CA SER A 75 -6.06 -5.62 -6.83
C SER A 75 -6.66 -5.81 -8.23
N ASN A 76 -6.07 -5.17 -9.25
CA ASN A 76 -6.51 -5.34 -10.64
C ASN A 76 -6.36 -6.78 -11.14
N ASN A 77 -5.26 -7.47 -10.80
CA ASN A 77 -5.06 -8.87 -11.17
C ASN A 77 -6.15 -9.78 -10.59
N LEU A 78 -6.55 -9.52 -9.33
CA LEU A 78 -7.61 -10.21 -8.61
C LEU A 78 -9.03 -9.79 -9.01
N GLY A 79 -9.17 -8.76 -9.87
CA GLY A 79 -10.48 -8.24 -10.29
C GLY A 79 -11.17 -7.36 -9.24
N ILE A 80 -10.42 -6.76 -8.34
CA ILE A 80 -10.89 -5.90 -7.25
C ILE A 80 -10.55 -4.45 -7.59
N THR A 81 -11.50 -3.53 -7.44
CA THR A 81 -11.24 -2.11 -7.64
C THR A 81 -10.51 -1.53 -6.42
N LEU A 82 -9.58 -0.61 -6.64
CA LEU A 82 -8.83 -0.01 -5.55
C LEU A 82 -9.74 0.81 -4.60
N GLU A 83 -10.81 1.38 -5.12
CA GLU A 83 -11.85 2.03 -4.32
C GLU A 83 -12.61 1.04 -3.42
N ASP A 84 -12.94 -0.17 -3.90
CA ASP A 84 -13.61 -1.18 -3.07
C ASP A 84 -12.71 -1.67 -1.92
N VAL A 85 -11.40 -1.80 -2.17
CA VAL A 85 -10.41 -2.07 -1.11
C VAL A 85 -10.46 -0.98 -0.03
N ALA A 86 -10.46 0.29 -0.44
CA ALA A 86 -10.49 1.42 0.49
C ALA A 86 -11.82 1.51 1.26
N LEU A 87 -12.96 1.37 0.58
CA LEU A 87 -14.29 1.40 1.19
C LEU A 87 -14.48 0.25 2.18
N THR A 88 -14.02 -0.95 1.83
CA THR A 88 -14.06 -2.11 2.71
C THR A 88 -13.19 -1.89 3.96
N ASN A 89 -12.01 -1.31 3.80
CA ASN A 89 -11.14 -0.96 4.93
C ASN A 89 -11.77 0.10 5.84
N LEU A 90 -12.34 1.17 5.27
CA LEU A 90 -13.02 2.23 6.03
C LEU A 90 -14.20 1.70 6.85
N LYS A 91 -15.07 0.89 6.23
CA LYS A 91 -16.19 0.25 6.92
C LYS A 91 -15.71 -0.61 8.10
N LYS A 92 -14.63 -1.39 7.89
CA LYS A 92 -14.03 -2.22 8.95
C LYS A 92 -13.52 -1.37 10.11
N ILE A 93 -12.78 -0.30 9.83
CA ILE A 93 -12.20 0.57 10.88
C ILE A 93 -13.29 1.36 11.61
N GLN A 94 -14.29 1.88 10.90
CA GLN A 94 -15.44 2.58 11.50
C GLN A 94 -16.21 1.67 12.46
N LYS A 95 -16.49 0.43 12.05
CA LYS A 95 -17.12 -0.56 12.92
C LYS A 95 -16.30 -0.85 14.18
N ARG A 96 -14.96 -0.91 14.07
CA ARG A 96 -14.06 -1.08 15.23
C ARG A 96 -14.11 0.14 16.16
N HIS A 97 -14.20 1.33 15.60
CA HIS A 97 -14.36 2.57 16.36
C HIS A 97 -15.67 2.57 17.16
N GLU A 98 -16.80 2.31 16.51
CA GLU A 98 -18.13 2.27 17.14
C GLU A 98 -18.21 1.22 18.26
N ASN A 99 -17.55 0.08 18.08
CA ASN A 99 -17.53 -1.00 19.07
C ASN A 99 -16.51 -0.79 20.20
N GLY A 100 -15.71 0.29 20.18
CA GLY A 100 -14.65 0.52 21.17
C GLY A 100 -13.51 -0.51 21.12
N THR A 101 -13.36 -1.25 20.01
CA THR A 101 -12.39 -2.34 19.87
C THR A 101 -11.12 -1.96 19.10
N ILE A 102 -10.90 -0.66 18.84
CA ILE A 102 -9.68 -0.15 18.17
C ILE A 102 -8.41 -0.63 18.87
N ASN A 103 -8.42 -0.71 20.20
CA ASN A 103 -7.26 -1.10 21.02
C ASN A 103 -7.16 -2.60 21.30
N GLY A 104 -7.98 -3.45 20.63
CA GLY A 104 -8.03 -4.88 20.89
C GLY A 104 -7.38 -5.72 19.79
N GLU A 105 -6.46 -6.60 20.16
CA GLU A 105 -5.83 -7.58 19.25
C GLU A 105 -6.86 -8.47 18.54
N GLY A 106 -6.72 -8.67 17.23
CA GLY A 106 -7.42 -9.70 16.45
C GLY A 106 -7.78 -9.31 15.01
N ASP A 107 -7.36 -10.13 14.04
CA ASP A 107 -7.59 -9.93 12.60
C ASP A 107 -9.06 -10.14 12.17
N ASP A 108 -9.85 -10.92 12.91
CA ASP A 108 -11.27 -11.20 12.61
C ASP A 108 -12.26 -10.48 13.55
N ARG A 109 -12.36 -9.15 13.41
CA ARG A 109 -13.44 -8.31 13.98
C ARG A 109 -13.92 -7.24 12.99
#